data_AF-A0A377TMM5-F1
#
_entry.id   AF-A0A377TMM5-F1
#
_cell.length_a   1.000
_cell.length_b   1.000
_cell.length_c   1.000
_cell.angle_alpha   90.00
_cell.angle_beta   90.00
_cell.angle_gamma   90.00
#
_symmetry.space_group_name_H-M   'P 1'
#
loop_
_entity.id
_entity.type
_entity.pdbx_description
1 polymer ?
#
loop_
_entity_poly.entity_id
_entity_poly.type
_entity_poly.pdbx_seq_one_letter_code
_entity_poly.pdbx_strand_id
1 'polypeptide(L)'
;MEAIDRLRDTSSSHQRISVVEVMGRYCGDLTLAAAIAGGCEFIMVPEVEYTRDDLVAEIKAGIAKGKKHAIVAITEHMCDVDELASYIEKETGRETRATVLGHIQRGGSPGSLRPHPGFPHGRLCD
;
A
#
# COMPACT_ATOMS: atom_id res chain seq x y z
N MET A 1 1.94 7.77 4.60
CA MET A 1 2.27 6.87 5.72
C MET A 1 1.04 6.58 6.56
N GLU A 2 0.36 7.60 7.09
CA GLU A 2 -0.80 7.45 8.00
C GLU A 2 -1.94 6.54 7.49
N ALA A 3 -2.17 6.49 6.16
CA ALA A 3 -3.23 5.66 5.60
C ALA A 3 -2.95 4.14 5.67
N ILE A 4 -1.70 3.71 5.44
CA ILE A 4 -1.34 2.29 5.49
C ILE A 4 -1.32 1.81 6.95
N ASP A 5 -0.85 2.62 7.89
CA ASP A 5 -0.87 2.28 9.31
C ASP A 5 -2.30 2.06 9.82
N ARG A 6 -3.24 2.92 9.43
CA ARG A 6 -4.66 2.75 9.76
C ARG A 6 -5.26 1.49 9.12
N LEU A 7 -4.87 1.17 7.90
CA LEU A 7 -5.28 -0.07 7.24
C LEU A 7 -4.70 -1.30 7.95
N ARG A 8 -3.49 -1.21 8.49
CA ARG A 8 -2.87 -2.28 9.27
C ARG A 8 -3.62 -2.55 10.56
N ASP A 9 -3.94 -1.52 11.32
CA ASP A 9 -4.67 -1.66 12.59
C ASP A 9 -6.07 -2.26 12.37
N THR A 10 -6.76 -1.86 11.31
CA THR A 10 -8.08 -2.40 10.96
C THR A 10 -8.00 -3.82 10.40
N SER A 11 -7.00 -4.13 9.56
CA SER A 11 -6.79 -5.48 9.02
C SER A 11 -6.47 -6.48 10.11
N SER A 12 -5.63 -6.09 11.08
CA SER A 12 -5.27 -6.93 12.22
C SER A 12 -6.48 -7.22 13.12
N SER A 13 -7.32 -6.22 13.36
CA SER A 13 -8.53 -6.34 14.18
C SER A 13 -9.58 -7.27 13.57
N HIS A 14 -9.69 -7.30 12.25
CA HIS A 14 -10.70 -8.09 11.53
C HIS A 14 -10.18 -9.32 10.80
N GLN A 15 -8.87 -9.61 10.85
CA GLN A 15 -8.25 -10.74 10.14
C GLN A 15 -8.47 -10.70 8.62
N ARG A 16 -8.32 -9.51 8.03
CA ARG A 16 -8.61 -9.25 6.60
C ARG A 16 -7.35 -9.14 5.76
N ILE A 17 -7.54 -9.25 4.44
CA ILE A 17 -6.51 -8.86 3.47
C ILE A 17 -6.88 -7.47 2.94
N SER A 18 -5.92 -6.55 2.94
CA SER A 18 -6.13 -5.19 2.43
C SER A 18 -5.21 -4.95 1.23
N VAL A 19 -5.80 -4.58 0.09
CA VAL A 19 -5.07 -4.19 -1.12
C VAL A 19 -5.06 -2.67 -1.20
N VAL A 20 -3.89 -2.07 -1.34
CA VAL A 20 -3.68 -0.63 -1.25
C VAL A 20 -3.04 -0.13 -2.52
N GLU A 21 -3.78 0.65 -3.30
CA GLU A 21 -3.26 1.30 -4.50
C GLU A 21 -2.54 2.60 -4.14
N VAL A 22 -1.29 2.71 -4.58
CA VAL A 22 -0.40 3.84 -4.35
C VAL A 22 -0.07 4.50 -5.68
N MET A 23 -0.09 5.84 -5.73
CA MET A 23 0.31 6.58 -6.93
C MET A 23 1.79 6.34 -7.28
N GLY A 24 2.14 6.53 -8.54
CA GLY A 24 3.51 6.32 -9.03
C GLY A 24 3.59 5.98 -10.51
N ARG A 25 2.48 5.52 -11.11
CA ARG A 25 2.29 5.15 -12.53
C ARG A 25 3.35 4.22 -13.11
N TYR A 26 4.55 4.75 -13.40
CA TYR A 26 5.67 4.00 -13.97
C TYR A 26 6.85 3.85 -13.00
N CYS A 27 6.72 4.38 -11.79
CA CYS A 27 7.75 4.32 -10.76
C CYS A 27 7.17 3.76 -9.46
N GLY A 28 7.77 2.68 -8.98
CA GLY A 28 7.39 1.98 -7.75
C GLY A 28 7.96 2.58 -6.47
N ASP A 29 8.80 3.63 -6.55
CA ASP A 29 9.49 4.21 -5.38
C ASP A 29 8.55 4.56 -4.23
N LEU A 30 7.40 5.19 -4.53
CA LEU A 30 6.43 5.58 -3.50
C LEU A 30 5.76 4.34 -2.89
N THR A 31 5.39 3.37 -3.73
CA THR A 31 4.78 2.11 -3.29
C THR A 31 5.74 1.34 -2.40
N LEU A 32 7.01 1.21 -2.79
CA LEU A 32 8.04 0.50 -2.03
C LEU A 32 8.32 1.19 -0.69
N ALA A 33 8.53 2.52 -0.71
CA ALA A 33 8.77 3.29 0.51
C ALA A 33 7.57 3.20 1.47
N ALA A 34 6.35 3.36 0.95
CA ALA A 34 5.13 3.28 1.74
C ALA A 34 4.89 1.86 2.30
N ALA A 35 5.20 0.83 1.52
CA ALA A 35 5.07 -0.56 1.94
C ALA A 35 6.04 -0.93 3.06
N ILE A 36 7.33 -0.55 2.93
CA ILE A 36 8.34 -0.78 3.98
C ILE A 36 7.95 -0.03 5.25
N ALA A 37 7.55 1.24 5.10
CA ALA A 37 7.15 2.11 6.19
C ALA A 37 5.90 1.58 6.94
N GLY A 38 4.90 1.10 6.21
CA GLY A 38 3.63 0.60 6.76
C GLY A 38 3.62 -0.89 7.11
N GLY A 39 4.73 -1.60 6.86
CA GLY A 39 4.86 -3.02 7.15
C GLY A 39 3.98 -3.91 6.27
N CYS A 40 3.82 -3.58 4.98
CA CYS A 40 3.09 -4.42 4.04
C CYS A 40 3.81 -5.75 3.82
N GLU A 41 3.05 -6.85 3.82
CA GLU A 41 3.60 -8.18 3.57
C GLU A 41 3.95 -8.42 2.11
N PHE A 42 3.22 -7.81 1.19
CA PHE A 42 3.37 -8.02 -0.25
C PHE A 42 3.39 -6.68 -0.99
N ILE A 43 4.22 -6.60 -2.03
CA ILE A 43 4.48 -5.38 -2.78
C ILE A 43 4.50 -5.73 -4.27
N MET A 44 3.73 -5.01 -5.08
CA MET A 44 3.77 -5.07 -6.54
C MET A 44 4.11 -3.70 -7.10
N VAL A 45 5.18 -3.65 -7.90
CA VAL A 45 5.74 -2.43 -8.50
C VAL A 45 6.06 -2.69 -9.98
N PRO A 46 6.00 -1.67 -10.85
CA PRO A 46 6.17 -1.83 -12.29
C PRO A 46 7.57 -2.32 -12.71
N GLU A 47 8.59 -2.14 -11.86
CA GLU A 47 9.96 -2.58 -12.11
C GLU A 47 10.16 -4.10 -11.98
N VAL A 48 9.18 -4.80 -11.39
CA VAL A 48 9.25 -6.25 -11.15
C VAL A 48 8.08 -6.92 -11.86
N GLU A 49 8.38 -7.88 -12.74
CA GLU A 49 7.35 -8.73 -13.33
C GLU A 49 6.71 -9.58 -12.23
N TYR A 50 5.40 -9.39 -12.05
CA TYR A 50 4.65 -10.07 -11.01
C TYR A 50 3.27 -10.42 -11.53
N THR A 51 2.86 -11.69 -11.40
CA THR A 51 1.52 -12.11 -11.79
C THR A 51 0.58 -12.16 -10.60
N ARG A 52 -0.72 -12.02 -10.85
CA ARG A 52 -1.77 -12.18 -9.82
C ARG A 52 -1.74 -13.56 -9.17
N ASP A 53 -1.30 -14.59 -9.89
CA ASP A 53 -1.23 -15.96 -9.40
C ASP A 53 -0.07 -16.14 -8.42
N ASP A 54 1.07 -15.51 -8.69
CA ASP A 54 2.20 -15.44 -7.76
C ASP A 54 1.78 -14.75 -6.45
N LEU A 55 1.04 -13.64 -6.55
CA LEU A 55 0.51 -12.93 -5.38
C LEU A 55 -0.34 -13.85 -4.51
N VAL A 56 -1.30 -14.54 -5.12
CA VAL A 56 -2.22 -15.43 -4.42
C VAL A 56 -1.47 -16.61 -3.79
N ALA A 57 -0.48 -17.17 -4.49
CA ALA A 57 0.36 -18.24 -3.95
C ALA A 57 1.12 -17.80 -2.69
N GLU A 58 1.74 -16.62 -2.73
CA GLU A 58 2.46 -16.02 -1.61
C GLU A 58 1.53 -15.68 -0.43
N ILE A 59 0.34 -15.14 -0.72
CA ILE A 59 -0.69 -14.91 0.30
C ILE A 59 -1.07 -16.24 0.95
N LYS A 60 -1.45 -17.27 0.17
CA LYS A 60 -1.80 -18.61 0.69
C LYS A 60 -0.68 -19.20 1.55
N ALA A 61 0.58 -19.05 1.14
CA ALA A 61 1.73 -19.47 1.94
C ALA A 61 1.85 -18.69 3.27
N GLY A 62 1.59 -17.38 3.26
CA GLY A 62 1.51 -16.55 4.46
C GLY A 62 0.39 -17.00 5.41
N ILE A 63 -0.79 -17.32 4.87
CA ILE A 63 -1.93 -17.88 5.62
C ILE A 63 -1.55 -19.19 6.29
N ALA A 64 -0.93 -20.11 5.55
CA ALA A 64 -0.50 -21.41 6.06
C ALA A 64 0.54 -21.29 7.19
N LYS A 65 1.38 -20.23 7.16
CA LYS A 65 2.32 -19.88 8.23
C LYS A 65 1.65 -19.23 9.47
N GLY A 66 0.33 -19.10 9.47
CA GLY A 66 -0.44 -18.56 10.59
C GLY A 66 -0.66 -17.05 10.55
N LYS A 67 -0.34 -16.36 9.45
CA LYS A 67 -0.67 -14.93 9.31
C LYS A 67 -2.19 -14.75 9.36
N LYS A 68 -2.66 -13.86 10.24
CA LYS A 68 -4.10 -13.57 10.44
C LYS A 68 -4.62 -12.51 9.49
N HIS A 69 -3.75 -11.63 9.01
CA HIS A 69 -4.05 -10.55 8.07
C HIS A 69 -2.88 -10.40 7.09
N ALA A 70 -3.10 -9.65 6.03
CA ALA A 70 -2.04 -9.24 5.12
C ALA A 70 -2.39 -7.90 4.47
N ILE A 71 -1.37 -7.12 4.13
CA ILE A 71 -1.49 -5.88 3.37
C ILE A 71 -0.67 -6.04 2.10
N VAL A 72 -1.30 -5.76 0.97
CA VAL A 72 -0.71 -5.74 -0.36
C VAL A 72 -0.62 -4.30 -0.82
N ALA A 73 0.58 -3.79 -1.06
CA ALA A 73 0.78 -2.50 -1.70
C ALA A 73 0.98 -2.69 -3.20
N ILE A 74 0.24 -1.94 -4.02
CA ILE A 74 0.32 -2.00 -5.48
C ILE A 74 0.48 -0.59 -6.06
N THR A 75 1.34 -0.45 -7.07
CA THR A 75 1.43 0.80 -7.85
C THR A 75 0.22 0.92 -8.79
N GLU A 76 -0.36 2.12 -8.88
CA GLU A 76 -1.47 2.43 -9.80
C GLU A 76 -1.14 2.01 -11.24
N HIS A 77 -2.18 1.68 -12.01
CA HIS A 77 -2.08 1.25 -13.41
C HIS A 77 -1.42 -0.12 -13.66
N MET A 78 -1.11 -0.92 -12.64
CA MET A 78 -0.69 -2.32 -12.85
C MET A 78 -1.88 -3.27 -13.11
N CYS A 79 -2.97 -3.14 -12.36
CA CYS A 79 -4.20 -3.91 -12.55
C CYS A 79 -5.41 -3.20 -11.93
N ASP A 80 -6.60 -3.72 -12.19
CA ASP A 80 -7.81 -3.31 -11.45
C ASP A 80 -7.77 -3.90 -10.04
N VAL A 81 -7.76 -3.04 -9.02
CA VAL A 81 -7.61 -3.45 -7.62
C VAL A 81 -8.87 -4.07 -7.02
N ASP A 82 -10.05 -3.73 -7.53
CA ASP A 82 -11.32 -4.31 -7.08
C ASP A 82 -11.49 -5.73 -7.64
N GLU A 83 -11.12 -5.94 -8.91
CA GLU A 83 -11.03 -7.28 -9.50
C GLU A 83 -9.98 -8.14 -8.78
N LEU A 84 -8.82 -7.58 -8.45
CA LEU A 84 -7.78 -8.29 -7.72
C LEU A 84 -8.23 -8.69 -6.31
N ALA A 85 -8.89 -7.78 -5.58
CA ALA A 85 -9.44 -8.08 -4.26
C ALA A 85 -10.46 -9.22 -4.32
N SER A 86 -11.36 -9.18 -5.31
CA SER A 86 -12.35 -10.24 -5.55
C SER A 86 -11.69 -11.58 -5.89
N TYR A 87 -10.62 -11.55 -6.69
CA TYR A 87 -9.84 -12.74 -7.04
C TYR A 87 -9.17 -13.36 -5.81
N ILE A 88 -8.50 -12.55 -5.00
CA ILE A 88 -7.84 -13.00 -3.76
C ILE A 88 -8.87 -13.58 -2.78
N GLU A 89 -10.01 -12.92 -2.60
CA GLU A 89 -11.07 -13.41 -1.70
C GLU A 89 -11.60 -14.77 -2.13
N LYS A 90 -11.86 -14.95 -3.43
CA LYS A 90 -12.31 -16.23 -3.99
C LYS A 90 -11.29 -17.35 -3.78
N GLU A 91 -10.01 -17.05 -3.98
CA GLU A 91 -8.94 -18.03 -3.91
C GLU A 91 -8.51 -18.38 -2.48
N THR A 92 -8.60 -17.43 -1.56
CA THR A 92 -8.10 -17.58 -0.18
C THR A 92 -9.22 -17.81 0.85
N GLY A 93 -10.46 -17.50 0.51
CA GLY A 93 -11.60 -17.53 1.43
C GLY A 93 -11.55 -16.47 2.53
N ARG A 94 -10.71 -15.43 2.39
CA ARG A 94 -10.59 -14.33 3.35
C ARG A 94 -11.18 -13.05 2.79
N GLU A 95 -11.96 -12.35 3.63
CA GLU A 95 -12.50 -11.03 3.30
C GLU A 95 -11.34 -10.11 2.86
N THR A 96 -11.44 -9.64 1.62
CA THR A 96 -10.40 -8.81 0.99
C THR A 96 -11.01 -7.48 0.57
N ARG A 97 -10.32 -6.37 0.89
CA ARG A 97 -10.79 -5.02 0.55
C ARG A 97 -9.73 -4.26 -0.22
N ALA A 98 -10.13 -3.66 -1.33
CA ALA A 98 -9.33 -2.68 -2.06
C ALA A 98 -9.49 -1.29 -1.42
N THR A 99 -8.41 -0.52 -1.41
CA THR A 99 -8.40 0.89 -1.02
C THR A 99 -7.47 1.65 -1.95
N VAL A 100 -8.05 2.57 -2.73
CA VAL A 100 -7.29 3.47 -3.59
C VAL A 100 -6.93 4.72 -2.79
N LEU A 101 -5.63 4.93 -2.50
CA LEU A 101 -5.21 6.10 -1.71
C LEU A 101 -5.42 7.43 -2.45
N GLY A 102 -5.33 7.41 -3.79
CA GLY A 102 -5.71 8.50 -4.69
C GLY A 102 -5.47 9.92 -4.16
N HIS A 103 -6.52 10.77 -4.22
CA HIS A 103 -6.47 12.21 -3.91
C HIS A 103 -6.15 12.58 -2.46
N ILE A 104 -6.16 11.63 -1.50
CA ILE A 104 -5.71 11.91 -0.12
C ILE A 104 -4.21 12.20 -0.10
N GLN A 105 -3.45 11.73 -1.10
CA GLN A 105 -2.02 12.03 -1.24
C GLN A 105 -1.72 13.48 -1.67
N ARG A 106 -2.70 14.22 -2.21
CA ARG A 106 -2.55 15.67 -2.53
C ARG A 106 -3.18 16.60 -1.49
N GLY A 107 -3.97 16.04 -0.57
CA GLY A 107 -4.71 16.79 0.45
C GLY A 107 -4.22 16.47 1.85
N GLY A 108 -3.00 16.87 2.17
CA GLY A 108 -2.51 16.96 3.54
C GLY A 108 -2.15 18.42 3.83
N SER A 109 -2.72 19.01 4.87
CA SER A 109 -2.08 20.19 5.47
C SER A 109 -0.64 19.77 5.80
N PRO A 110 0.39 20.52 5.37
CA PRO A 110 1.78 20.14 5.66
C PRO A 110 1.86 19.84 7.15
N GLY A 111 2.23 18.60 7.49
CA GLY A 111 2.41 18.19 8.87
C GLY A 111 3.25 19.27 9.54
N SER A 112 2.75 19.80 10.65
CA SER A 112 3.30 20.96 11.36
C SER A 112 4.77 20.73 11.74
N LEU A 113 5.65 20.92 10.78
CA LEU A 113 7.02 21.28 11.01
C LEU A 113 6.91 22.74 11.41
N ARG A 114 6.81 22.99 12.73
CA ARG A 114 6.98 24.34 13.27
C ARG A 114 8.24 24.90 12.59
N PRO A 115 8.15 26.00 11.82
CA PRO A 115 9.35 26.69 11.43
C PRO A 115 10.04 27.12 12.72
N HIS A 116 11.23 26.57 12.99
CA HIS A 116 12.12 27.16 13.98
C HIS A 116 12.36 28.62 13.55
N PRO A 117 12.17 29.61 14.43
CA PRO A 117 12.47 30.99 14.12
C PRO A 117 13.99 31.11 14.04
N GLY A 118 14.56 30.86 12.87
CA GLY A 118 16.02 30.85 12.71
C GLY A 118 16.57 30.53 11.33
N PHE A 119 15.78 30.06 10.36
CA PHE A 119 16.29 29.81 9.00
C PHE A 119 15.77 30.84 7.99
N PRO A 120 16.64 31.71 7.44
CA PRO A 120 16.24 32.65 6.41
C PRO A 120 15.84 31.91 5.13
N HIS A 121 14.67 32.25 4.59
CA HIS A 121 14.28 31.88 3.23
C HIS A 121 15.31 32.45 2.25
N GLY A 122 16.03 31.57 1.55
CA GLY A 122 16.99 31.98 0.53
C GLY A 122 17.47 30.82 -0.33
N ARG A 123 16.93 30.77 -1.56
CA ARG A 123 17.48 30.17 -2.80
C ARG A 123 17.67 28.66 -2.87
N LEU A 124 16.91 28.04 -3.78
CA LEU A 124 17.30 27.08 -4.83
C LEU A 124 15.97 26.69 -5.52
N CYS A 125 15.73 26.79 -6.82
CA CYS A 125 16.58 26.81 -8.01
C CYS A 125 15.88 27.60 -9.14
N ASP A 126 16.67 28.24 -10.01
CA ASP A 126 16.36 28.38 -11.45
C ASP A 126 16.34 27.00 -12.12
#